data_AF-A0A1B6F4W2-F1
#
_entry.id   AF-A0A1B6F4W2-F1
#
_cell.length_a   1.000
_cell.length_b   1.000
_cell.length_c   1.000
_cell.angle_alpha   90.00
_cell.angle_beta   90.00
_cell.angle_gamma   90.00
#
_symmetry.space_group_name_H-M   'P 1'
#
loop_
_entity.id
_entity.type
_entity.pdbx_description
1 polymer ?
#
loop_
_entity_poly.entity_id
_entity_poly.type
_entity_poly.pdbx_seq_one_letter_code
_entity_poly.pdbx_strand_id
1 'polypeptide(L)'
;LYNGFLDQAYHPKDFKAFSSFSGRALQSAELFLAGLFPPAGYQVWNEHLLWQPVPVFPSFLDHLEMVFIDGKNLCPRYKEAQKESLMEAEKLYHSSLTTFVDYVLPYTGIDVHQVSKKVGSAYKMQIMFLVWESL
;
A
#
# COMPACT_ATOMS: atom_id res chain seq x y z
N LEU A 1 -7.07 -22.61 6.25
CA LEU A 1 -7.84 -21.51 5.63
C LEU A 1 -8.18 -21.80 4.16
N TYR A 2 -7.27 -22.42 3.39
CA TYR A 2 -7.46 -22.70 1.95
C TYR A 2 -7.46 -24.20 1.61
N ASN A 3 -7.83 -25.06 2.56
CA ASN A 3 -7.79 -26.51 2.39
C ASN A 3 -8.70 -26.93 1.23
N GLY A 4 -8.14 -27.65 0.26
CA GLY A 4 -8.84 -28.10 -0.95
C GLY A 4 -8.77 -27.13 -2.13
N PHE A 5 -8.28 -25.91 -1.93
CA PHE A 5 -7.93 -24.99 -3.03
C PHE A 5 -6.43 -24.91 -3.24
N LEU A 6 -5.67 -24.66 -2.16
CA LEU A 6 -4.22 -24.70 -2.18
C LEU A 6 -3.74 -26.02 -1.58
N ASP A 7 -2.75 -26.62 -2.22
CA ASP A 7 -1.97 -27.71 -1.63
C ASP A 7 -1.20 -27.16 -0.41
N GLN A 8 -0.94 -28.02 0.57
CA GLN A 8 -0.05 -27.71 1.69
C GLN A 8 1.39 -27.53 1.21
N ALA A 9 1.79 -28.29 0.18
CA ALA A 9 3.10 -28.13 -0.45
C ALA A 9 3.10 -26.96 -1.44
N TYR A 10 4.21 -26.21 -1.48
CA TYR A 10 4.38 -25.14 -2.45
C TYR A 10 4.68 -25.71 -3.85
N HIS A 11 3.89 -25.33 -4.86
CA HIS A 11 4.15 -25.69 -6.25
C HIS A 11 4.31 -24.43 -7.12
N PRO A 12 5.48 -24.20 -7.75
CA PRO A 12 5.72 -22.99 -8.55
C PRO A 12 4.79 -22.77 -9.75
N LYS A 13 4.12 -23.83 -10.21
CA LYS A 13 3.15 -23.77 -11.33
C LYS A 13 1.77 -23.29 -10.88
N ASP A 14 1.44 -23.52 -9.62
CA ASP A 14 0.09 -23.31 -9.08
C ASP A 14 -0.02 -21.99 -8.32
N PHE A 15 1.13 -21.42 -7.92
CA PHE A 15 1.19 -20.20 -7.11
C PHE A 15 2.25 -19.20 -7.59
N LYS A 16 1.87 -17.92 -7.66
CA LYS A 16 2.77 -16.79 -7.86
C LYS A 16 2.40 -15.66 -6.89
N ALA A 17 3.38 -15.14 -6.17
CA ALA A 17 3.21 -13.94 -5.37
C ALA A 17 3.74 -12.70 -6.11
N PHE A 18 2.96 -11.63 -6.08
CA PHE A 18 3.35 -10.32 -6.59
C PHE A 18 3.26 -9.29 -5.47
N SER A 19 4.22 -8.36 -5.44
CA SER A 19 4.20 -7.24 -4.50
C SER A 19 4.69 -5.96 -5.15
N SER A 20 4.36 -4.81 -4.55
CA SER A 20 4.98 -3.54 -4.94
C SER A 20 6.48 -3.57 -4.61
N PHE A 21 7.29 -2.78 -5.31
CA PHE A 21 8.74 -2.76 -5.12
C PHE A 21 9.20 -2.07 -3.81
N SER A 22 8.29 -1.77 -2.88
CA SER A 22 8.66 -1.21 -1.59
C SER A 22 9.18 -2.31 -0.65
N GLY A 23 10.27 -2.03 0.09
CA GLY A 23 10.85 -3.01 1.02
C GLY A 23 9.83 -3.56 2.02
N ARG A 24 8.98 -2.68 2.58
CA ARG A 24 7.89 -3.09 3.50
C ARG A 24 6.93 -4.10 2.87
N ALA A 25 6.58 -3.93 1.59
CA ALA A 25 5.62 -4.80 0.92
C ALA A 25 6.24 -6.13 0.51
N LEU A 26 7.53 -6.14 0.15
CA LEU A 26 8.28 -7.38 -0.10
C LEU A 26 8.43 -8.19 1.18
N GLN A 27 8.86 -7.56 2.28
CA GLN A 27 9.01 -8.21 3.58
C GLN A 27 7.69 -8.78 4.10
N SER A 28 6.59 -8.02 4.00
CA SER A 28 5.26 -8.52 4.36
C SER A 28 4.83 -9.72 3.51
N ALA A 29 5.10 -9.70 2.21
CA ALA A 29 4.78 -10.81 1.32
C ALA A 29 5.61 -12.06 1.69
N GLU A 30 6.92 -11.92 1.92
CA GLU A 30 7.79 -13.02 2.34
C GLU A 30 7.34 -13.62 3.68
N LEU A 31 7.00 -12.78 4.65
CA LEU A 31 6.50 -13.23 5.95
C LEU A 31 5.17 -13.98 5.84
N PHE A 32 4.25 -13.45 5.03
CA PHE A 32 2.98 -14.12 4.75
C PHE A 32 3.20 -15.50 4.11
N LEU A 33 4.13 -15.60 3.15
CA LEU A 33 4.44 -16.85 2.47
C LEU A 33 5.11 -17.88 3.37
N ALA A 34 5.94 -17.44 4.32
CA ALA A 34 6.51 -18.31 5.34
C ALA A 34 5.42 -18.99 6.18
N GLY A 35 4.31 -18.30 6.45
CA GLY A 35 3.15 -18.86 7.14
C GLY A 35 2.19 -19.64 6.24
N LEU A 36 2.07 -19.27 4.96
CA LEU A 36 1.19 -19.94 4.00
C LEU A 36 1.75 -21.29 3.55
N PHE A 37 3.08 -21.38 3.35
CA PHE A 37 3.77 -22.57 2.87
C PHE A 37 4.90 -23.00 3.80
N PRO A 38 4.61 -23.38 5.06
CA PRO A 38 5.61 -24.04 5.89
C PRO A 38 6.09 -25.32 5.19
N PRO A 39 7.40 -25.59 5.12
CA PRO A 39 7.92 -26.76 4.42
C PRO A 39 7.42 -28.05 5.07
N ALA A 40 7.03 -29.02 4.25
CA ALA A 40 6.59 -30.34 4.70
C ALA A 40 7.16 -31.45 3.81
N GLY A 41 7.43 -32.61 4.41
CA GLY A 41 7.97 -33.77 3.71
C GLY A 41 9.27 -33.43 2.97
N TYR A 42 9.29 -33.68 1.65
CA TYR A 42 10.46 -33.47 0.81
C TYR A 42 10.88 -32.00 0.65
N GLN A 43 10.03 -31.04 1.01
CA GLN A 43 10.35 -29.61 0.96
C GLN A 43 11.10 -29.11 2.20
N VAL A 44 11.22 -29.95 3.24
CA VAL A 44 12.04 -29.65 4.41
C VAL A 44 13.51 -29.84 4.04
N TRP A 45 14.19 -28.75 3.69
CA TRP A 45 15.62 -28.76 3.39
C TRP A 45 16.48 -28.59 4.65
N ASN A 46 15.90 -28.11 5.76
CA ASN A 46 16.58 -27.88 7.03
C ASN A 46 15.61 -28.16 8.20
N GLU A 47 15.93 -29.15 9.04
CA GLU A 47 15.10 -29.54 10.18
C GLU A 47 15.10 -28.52 11.34
N HIS A 48 16.12 -27.67 11.41
CA HIS A 48 16.25 -26.62 12.43
C HIS A 48 15.67 -25.27 11.97
N LEU A 49 15.27 -25.15 10.70
CA LEU A 49 14.68 -23.94 10.14
C LEU A 49 13.51 -24.33 9.22
N LEU A 50 12.29 -24.34 9.77
CA LEU A 50 11.06 -24.67 9.05
C LEU A 50 10.58 -23.49 8.17
N TRP A 51 11.45 -23.05 7.26
CA TRP A 51 11.19 -22.03 6.27
C TRP A 51 11.69 -22.51 4.91
N GLN A 52 10.98 -22.15 3.84
CA GLN A 52 11.42 -22.40 2.48
C GLN A 52 11.31 -21.12 1.63
N PRO A 53 12.21 -20.94 0.64
CA PRO A 53 12.13 -19.80 -0.25
C PRO A 53 10.91 -19.95 -1.18
N VAL A 54 10.01 -18.97 -1.12
CA VAL A 54 8.92 -18.80 -2.10
C VAL A 54 9.13 -17.46 -2.80
N PRO A 55 9.22 -17.42 -4.13
CA PRO A 55 9.55 -16.19 -4.86
C PRO A 55 8.42 -15.16 -4.79
N VAL A 56 8.79 -13.91 -4.45
CA VAL A 56 7.94 -12.72 -4.59
C VAL A 56 8.43 -11.93 -5.78
N PHE A 57 7.56 -11.74 -6.77
CA PHE A 57 7.89 -10.96 -7.95
C PHE A 57 7.49 -9.50 -7.74
N PRO A 58 8.38 -8.54 -8.03
CA PRO A 58 7.98 -7.15 -8.12
C PRO A 58 6.96 -7.02 -9.26
N SER A 59 5.80 -6.48 -8.95
CA SER A 59 4.82 -6.20 -9.98
C SER A 59 5.23 -4.96 -10.77
N PHE A 60 5.49 -5.15 -12.05
CA PHE A 60 5.63 -4.07 -13.04
C PHE A 60 4.39 -3.96 -13.93
N LEU A 61 3.28 -4.60 -13.56
CA LEU A 61 2.04 -4.53 -14.34
C LEU A 61 1.35 -3.18 -14.12
N ASP A 62 0.89 -2.57 -15.21
CA ASP A 62 0.28 -1.23 -15.32
C ASP A 62 -0.93 -0.96 -14.38
N HIS A 63 -1.38 -1.95 -13.61
CA HIS A 63 -2.57 -1.87 -12.76
C HIS A 63 -2.27 -1.98 -11.25
N LEU A 64 -0.99 -1.99 -10.86
CA LEU A 64 -0.60 -2.21 -9.46
C LEU A 64 0.25 -1.07 -8.87
N GLU A 65 0.51 -0.01 -9.64
CA GLU A 65 1.10 1.22 -9.10
C GLU A 65 0.06 1.98 -8.26
N MET A 66 0.40 2.24 -6.99
CA MET A 66 -0.37 3.17 -6.18
C MET A 66 -0.22 4.58 -6.75
N VAL A 67 -1.36 5.15 -7.11
CA VAL A 67 -1.44 6.50 -7.61
C VAL A 67 -1.59 7.47 -6.44
N PHE A 68 -0.52 8.17 -6.11
CA PHE A 68 -0.56 9.25 -5.12
C PHE A 68 -1.24 10.50 -5.70
N ILE A 69 -1.75 11.35 -4.80
CA ILE A 69 -2.35 12.65 -5.16
C ILE A 69 -1.34 13.54 -5.89
N ASP A 70 -0.07 13.51 -5.47
CA ASP A 70 1.06 14.18 -6.14
C ASP A 70 1.81 13.27 -7.12
N GLY A 71 1.29 12.08 -7.38
CA GLY A 71 1.89 11.10 -8.28
C GLY A 71 2.01 11.65 -9.69
N LYS A 72 3.12 11.35 -10.37
CA LYS A 72 3.28 11.60 -11.81
C LYS A 72 2.44 10.59 -12.60
N ASN A 73 1.12 10.68 -12.47
CA ASN A 73 0.20 9.79 -13.16
C ASN A 73 0.28 10.09 -14.64
N LEU A 74 0.68 9.11 -15.44
CA LEU A 74 0.87 9.27 -16.88
C LEU A 74 -0.46 9.35 -17.65
N CYS A 75 -1.58 9.02 -17.01
CA CYS A 75 -2.91 8.99 -17.62
C CYS A 75 -3.66 10.34 -17.47
N PRO A 76 -3.91 11.08 -18.56
CA PRO A 76 -4.65 12.36 -18.51
C PRO A 76 -6.08 12.20 -18.01
N ARG A 77 -6.79 11.15 -18.45
CA ARG A 77 -8.18 10.88 -18.02
C ARG A 77 -8.28 10.65 -16.52
N TYR A 78 -7.30 9.98 -15.93
CA TYR A 78 -7.24 9.81 -14.49
C TYR A 78 -7.07 11.16 -13.77
N LYS A 79 -6.20 12.05 -14.28
CA LYS A 79 -6.01 13.38 -13.68
C LYS A 79 -7.27 14.23 -13.72
N GLU A 80 -8.04 14.15 -14.79
CA GLU A 80 -9.33 14.83 -14.90
C GLU A 80 -10.32 14.31 -13.85
N ALA A 81 -10.50 12.99 -13.77
CA ALA A 81 -11.38 12.36 -12.79
C ALA A 81 -10.94 12.62 -11.33
N GLN A 82 -9.62 12.57 -11.07
CA GLN A 82 -9.05 12.87 -9.75
C GLN A 82 -9.33 14.32 -9.35
N LYS A 83 -9.17 15.28 -10.28
CA LYS A 83 -9.45 16.69 -10.02
C LYS A 83 -10.92 16.91 -9.66
N GLU A 84 -11.84 16.32 -10.41
CA GLU A 84 -13.28 16.41 -10.14
C GLU A 84 -13.61 15.84 -8.76
N SER A 85 -13.10 14.65 -8.44
CA SER A 85 -13.30 14.00 -7.14
C SER A 85 -12.73 14.82 -5.97
N LEU A 86 -11.54 15.40 -6.12
CA LEU A 86 -10.92 16.23 -5.09
C LEU A 86 -11.72 17.53 -4.85
N MET A 87 -12.26 18.15 -5.91
CA MET A 87 -13.12 19.34 -5.78
C MET A 87 -14.43 19.02 -5.05
N GLU A 88 -15.03 17.87 -5.36
CA GLU A 88 -16.24 17.42 -4.68
C GLU A 88 -15.97 17.11 -3.20
N ALA A 89 -14.88 16.40 -2.90
CA ALA A 89 -14.47 16.11 -1.54
C ALA A 89 -14.18 17.39 -0.73
N GLU A 90 -13.51 18.37 -1.33
CA GLU A 90 -13.28 19.66 -0.71
C GLU A 90 -14.61 20.36 -0.37
N LYS A 91 -15.58 20.36 -1.28
CA LYS A 91 -16.90 20.96 -1.05
C LYS A 91 -17.67 20.27 0.08
N LEU A 92 -17.67 18.94 0.12
CA LEU A 92 -18.44 18.15 1.10
C LEU A 92 -17.81 18.18 2.50
N TYR A 93 -16.49 18.09 2.58
CA TYR A 93 -15.78 17.88 3.84
C TYR A 93 -14.98 19.09 4.31
N HIS A 94 -15.15 20.28 3.69
CA HIS A 94 -14.36 21.47 4.00
C HIS A 94 -14.27 21.76 5.51
N SER A 95 -15.42 21.85 6.18
CA SER A 95 -15.50 22.20 7.60
C SER A 95 -14.83 21.13 8.45
N SER A 96 -15.20 19.86 8.27
CA SER A 96 -14.66 18.73 9.01
C SER A 96 -13.15 18.59 8.86
N LEU A 97 -12.64 18.70 7.62
CA LEU A 97 -11.20 18.64 7.34
C LEU A 97 -10.46 19.82 7.96
N THR A 98 -11.04 21.02 7.95
CA THR A 98 -10.43 22.19 8.58
C THR A 98 -10.31 21.98 10.08
N THR A 99 -11.41 21.60 10.73
CA THR A 99 -11.43 21.33 12.17
C THR A 99 -10.43 20.23 12.55
N PHE A 100 -10.36 19.14 11.78
CA PHE A 100 -9.41 18.06 12.01
C PHE A 100 -7.96 18.53 11.87
N VAL A 101 -7.64 19.24 10.78
CA VAL A 101 -6.28 19.73 10.51
C VAL A 101 -5.85 20.70 11.62
N ASP A 102 -6.69 21.67 11.99
CA ASP A 102 -6.40 22.63 13.06
C ASP A 102 -6.14 21.93 14.41
N TYR A 103 -6.86 20.83 14.67
CA TYR A 103 -6.68 20.03 15.88
C TYR A 103 -5.34 19.26 15.91
N VAL A 104 -4.94 18.61 14.81
CA VAL A 104 -3.76 17.73 14.81
C VAL A 104 -2.44 18.47 14.57
N LEU A 105 -2.46 19.63 13.92
CA LEU A 105 -1.24 20.36 13.55
C LEU A 105 -0.29 20.65 14.72
N PRO A 106 -0.75 21.07 15.91
CA PRO A 106 0.14 21.34 17.05
C PRO A 106 0.93 20.11 17.54
N TYR A 107 0.47 18.90 17.23
CA TYR A 107 1.02 17.65 17.76
C TYR A 107 1.83 16.84 16.74
N THR A 108 1.74 17.19 15.46
CA THR A 108 2.28 16.38 14.36
C THR A 108 3.60 16.90 13.80
N GLY A 109 3.93 18.18 14.03
CA GLY A 109 5.11 18.82 13.45
C GLY A 109 5.05 18.97 11.92
N ILE A 110 3.87 18.79 11.32
CA ILE A 110 3.68 18.87 9.86
C ILE A 110 3.79 20.33 9.39
N ASP A 111 4.66 20.58 8.41
CA ASP A 111 4.76 21.85 7.71
C ASP A 111 3.69 21.95 6.60
N VAL A 112 2.62 22.69 6.88
CA VAL A 112 1.51 22.92 5.94
C VAL A 112 1.97 23.57 4.65
N HIS A 113 2.95 24.48 4.68
CA HIS A 113 3.45 25.12 3.46
C HIS A 113 4.16 24.10 2.57
N GLN A 114 4.94 23.21 3.16
CA GLN A 114 5.64 22.17 2.43
C GLN A 114 4.67 21.16 1.79
N VAL A 115 3.61 20.77 2.52
CA VAL A 115 2.57 19.87 2.01
C VAL A 115 1.77 20.56 0.90
N SER A 116 1.30 21.79 1.13
CA SER A 116 0.53 22.55 0.14
C SER A 116 1.31 22.81 -1.15
N LYS A 117 2.63 23.02 -1.07
CA LYS A 117 3.51 23.13 -2.25
C LYS A 117 3.52 21.86 -3.10
N LYS A 118 3.38 20.68 -2.49
CA LYS A 118 3.39 19.38 -3.20
C LYS A 118 2.02 19.04 -3.80
N VAL A 119 0.94 19.19 -3.02
CA VAL A 119 -0.39 18.66 -3.39
C VAL A 119 -1.46 19.74 -3.64
N GLY A 120 -1.10 21.03 -3.56
CA GLY A 120 -2.00 22.14 -3.85
C GLY A 120 -3.17 22.25 -2.88
N SER A 121 -4.39 22.38 -3.41
CA SER A 121 -5.63 22.50 -2.63
C SER A 121 -5.97 21.21 -1.86
N ALA A 122 -5.42 20.06 -2.25
CA ALA A 122 -5.65 18.79 -1.58
C ALA A 122 -4.87 18.62 -0.25
N TYR A 123 -4.17 19.65 0.24
CA TYR A 123 -3.29 19.54 1.40
C TYR A 123 -4.00 19.07 2.68
N LYS A 124 -5.24 19.50 2.93
CA LYS A 124 -5.99 19.04 4.11
C LYS A 124 -6.26 17.54 4.08
N MET A 125 -6.60 17.02 2.89
CA MET A 125 -6.80 15.59 2.67
C MET A 125 -5.48 14.82 2.84
N GLN A 126 -4.38 15.37 2.32
CA GLN A 126 -3.06 14.78 2.47
C GLN A 126 -2.61 14.74 3.93
N ILE A 127 -2.86 15.79 4.72
CA ILE A 127 -2.55 15.81 6.16
C ILE A 127 -3.36 14.74 6.90
N MET A 128 -4.66 14.62 6.60
CA MET A 128 -5.50 13.56 7.16
C MET A 128 -4.92 12.17 6.85
N PHE A 129 -4.53 11.93 5.60
CA PHE A 129 -3.90 10.68 5.19
C PHE A 129 -2.58 10.42 5.93
N LEU A 130 -1.72 11.43 6.07
CA LEU A 130 -0.44 11.30 6.79
C LEU A 130 -0.65 10.93 8.27
N VAL A 131 -1.62 11.56 8.93
CA VAL A 131 -1.94 11.26 10.32
C VAL A 131 -2.51 9.85 10.45
N TRP A 132 -3.40 9.45 9.54
CA TRP A 132 -3.96 8.10 9.51
C TRP A 132 -2.88 7.01 9.38
N GLU A 133 -1.92 7.19 8.47
CA GLU A 133 -0.82 6.24 8.26
C GLU A 133 0.21 6.21 9.41
N SER A 134 0.12 7.17 10.33
CA SER A 134 1.00 7.26 11.50
C SER A 134 0.42 6.62 12.77
N LEU A 135 -0.83 6.14 12.72
CA LEU A 135 -1.51 5.41 13.79
C LEU A 135 -1.25 3.90 13.67
#